data_AF-A0AAV6TLI1-F1
#
_entry.id   AF-A0AAV6TLI1-F1
#
_cell.length_a   1.000
_cell.length_b   1.000
_cell.length_c   1.000
_cell.angle_alpha   90.00
_cell.angle_beta   90.00
_cell.angle_gamma   90.00
#
_symmetry.space_group_name_H-M   'P 1'
#
loop_
_entity.id
_entity.type
_entity.pdbx_description
1 polymer ?
#
loop_
_entity_poly.entity_id
_entity_poly.type
_entity_poly.pdbx_seq_one_letter_code
_entity_poly.pdbx_strand_id
1 'polypeptide(L)'
;MCDPVIISKLYASVLHEDILKYHLTTSDIRTGIQNMKQAYLPNTMSLTSDHLKLNVANYDDPAHRCAYLHKYAPFHTGMVAEMLHRAVLDNPKVFRDLLLSSGSLSICSLGGGPGSDVIGVMSVLNSSFGFFQVSATIVDCMPNWRQTFASLIQELRYGAYGTLGQCVTDQYFSWNYLGCNLLGTMSEEVNKAISSANLLTMIKFVSASACKDTPAMIK
;
A
#
# COMPACT_ATOMS: atom_id res chain seq x y z
N MET A 1 -7.20 15.81 -6.65
CA MET A 1 -6.35 14.73 -7.20
C MET A 1 -4.92 14.95 -6.71
N CYS A 2 -4.24 13.90 -6.25
CA CYS A 2 -2.86 14.04 -5.78
C CYS A 2 -1.91 14.32 -6.95
N ASP A 3 -1.09 15.35 -6.81
CA ASP A 3 -0.06 15.67 -7.81
C ASP A 3 0.98 14.53 -7.87
N PRO A 4 1.22 13.92 -9.05
CA PRO A 4 2.26 12.89 -9.22
C PRO A 4 3.65 13.35 -8.78
N VAL A 5 3.96 14.65 -8.87
CA VAL A 5 5.22 15.23 -8.38
C VAL A 5 5.31 15.14 -6.86
N ILE A 6 4.22 15.45 -6.15
CA ILE A 6 4.15 15.35 -4.69
C ILE A 6 4.33 13.89 -4.24
N ILE A 7 3.66 12.95 -4.90
CA ILE A 7 3.80 11.51 -4.59
C ILE A 7 5.21 11.02 -4.87
N SER A 8 5.80 11.39 -6.00
CA SER A 8 7.16 10.99 -6.35
C SER A 8 8.19 11.57 -5.37
N LYS A 9 8.00 12.82 -4.96
CA LYS A 9 8.83 13.48 -3.94
C LYS A 9 8.76 12.74 -2.60
N LEU A 10 7.55 12.40 -2.13
CA LEU A 10 7.36 11.65 -0.87
C LEU A 10 8.19 10.37 -0.84
N TYR A 11 8.02 9.54 -1.87
CA TYR A 11 8.71 8.27 -1.95
C TYR A 11 10.23 8.43 -2.14
N ALA A 12 10.67 9.45 -2.88
CA ALA A 12 12.08 9.76 -3.05
C ALA A 12 12.75 10.23 -1.74
N SER A 13 12.06 11.03 -0.92
CA SER A 13 12.56 11.46 0.40
C SER A 13 12.78 10.25 1.31
N VAL A 14 11.76 9.41 1.50
CA VAL A 14 11.86 8.23 2.38
C VAL A 14 12.89 7.23 1.86
N LEU A 15 12.96 7.03 0.53
CA LEU A 15 14.01 6.21 -0.08
C LEU A 15 15.40 6.75 0.23
N HIS A 16 15.61 8.07 0.14
CA HIS A 16 16.90 8.68 0.41
C HIS A 16 17.31 8.48 1.87
N GLU A 17 16.38 8.68 2.80
CA GLU A 17 16.61 8.44 4.23
C GLU A 17 16.95 6.98 4.53
N ASP A 18 16.22 6.03 3.94
CA ASP A 18 16.50 4.60 4.11
C ASP A 18 17.87 4.23 3.53
N ILE A 19 18.28 4.77 2.38
CA ILE A 19 19.62 4.57 1.81
C ILE A 19 20.70 5.02 2.81
N LEU A 20 20.54 6.20 3.40
CA LEU A 20 21.50 6.73 4.38
C LEU A 20 21.53 5.88 5.66
N LYS A 21 20.35 5.56 6.20
CA LYS A 21 20.15 4.83 7.45
C LYS A 21 20.72 3.41 7.40
N TYR A 22 20.54 2.73 6.28
CA TYR A 22 20.99 1.33 6.11
C TYR A 22 22.32 1.23 5.34
N HIS A 23 22.98 2.35 5.07
CA HIS A 23 24.27 2.42 4.36
C HIS A 23 24.27 1.68 3.02
N LEU A 24 23.17 1.82 2.26
CA LEU A 24 23.00 1.11 1.00
C LEU A 24 23.81 1.75 -0.12
N THR A 25 24.44 0.92 -0.94
CA THR A 25 25.11 1.35 -2.16
C THR A 25 24.16 1.34 -3.35
N THR A 26 24.51 2.05 -4.42
CA THR A 26 23.78 1.94 -5.70
C THR A 26 23.74 0.50 -6.23
N SER A 27 24.75 -0.31 -5.92
CA SER A 27 24.79 -1.73 -6.30
C SER A 27 23.72 -2.55 -5.59
N ASP A 28 23.49 -2.28 -4.30
CA ASP A 28 22.47 -2.97 -3.51
C ASP A 28 21.07 -2.64 -4.05
N ILE A 29 20.81 -1.36 -4.34
CA ILE A 29 19.53 -0.94 -4.93
C ILE A 29 19.31 -1.57 -6.31
N ARG A 30 20.34 -1.61 -7.17
CA ARG A 30 20.25 -2.26 -8.47
C ARG A 30 19.94 -3.75 -8.33
N THR A 31 20.61 -4.44 -7.41
CA THR A 31 20.35 -5.84 -7.10
C THR A 31 18.91 -6.03 -6.61
N GLY A 32 18.45 -5.17 -5.70
CA GLY A 32 17.05 -5.18 -5.23
C GLY A 32 16.04 -4.99 -6.36
N ILE A 33 16.30 -4.07 -7.31
CA ILE A 33 15.46 -3.86 -8.49
C ILE A 33 15.44 -5.12 -9.38
N GLN A 34 16.58 -5.76 -9.60
CA GLN A 34 16.65 -7.00 -10.39
C GLN A 34 15.91 -8.16 -9.72
N ASN A 35 16.12 -8.36 -8.42
CA ASN A 35 15.43 -9.38 -7.64
C ASN A 35 13.91 -9.19 -7.68
N MET A 36 13.44 -7.96 -7.51
CA MET A 36 12.02 -7.65 -7.70
C MET A 36 11.56 -7.87 -9.13
N LYS A 37 12.36 -7.54 -10.16
CA LYS A 37 11.97 -7.82 -11.54
C LYS A 37 11.74 -9.32 -11.72
N GLN A 38 12.64 -10.16 -11.21
CA GLN A 38 12.51 -11.62 -11.27
C GLN A 38 11.29 -12.12 -10.50
N ALA A 39 11.03 -11.59 -9.30
CA ALA A 39 9.88 -11.97 -8.48
C ALA A 39 8.52 -11.63 -9.14
N TYR A 40 8.49 -10.65 -10.05
CA TYR A 40 7.27 -10.21 -10.75
C TYR A 40 7.19 -10.75 -12.20
N LEU A 41 8.20 -11.47 -12.69
CA LEU A 41 8.11 -12.14 -13.98
C LEU A 41 7.16 -13.35 -13.85
N PRO A 42 6.19 -13.53 -14.77
CA PRO A 42 5.34 -14.70 -14.77
C PRO A 42 6.19 -15.96 -14.93
N ASN A 43 6.27 -16.81 -13.91
CA ASN A 43 6.90 -18.12 -14.04
C ASN A 43 5.84 -19.15 -14.45
N THR A 44 5.74 -19.41 -15.76
CA THR A 44 4.79 -20.36 -16.35
C THR A 44 4.98 -21.80 -15.85
N MET A 45 6.12 -22.11 -15.20
CA MET A 45 6.47 -23.44 -14.70
C MET A 45 6.23 -23.62 -13.18
N SER A 46 5.90 -22.56 -12.44
CA SER A 46 5.86 -22.53 -10.96
C SER A 46 4.48 -22.84 -10.34
N LEU A 47 3.53 -23.35 -11.13
CA LEU A 47 2.15 -23.60 -10.69
C LEU A 47 1.96 -24.91 -9.92
N THR A 48 3.03 -25.70 -9.78
CA THR A 48 3.05 -26.92 -8.97
C THR A 48 3.48 -26.57 -7.55
N SER A 49 2.68 -27.00 -6.57
CA SER A 49 2.79 -26.72 -5.13
C SER A 49 4.19 -26.85 -4.53
N ASP A 50 5.03 -27.72 -5.08
CA ASP A 50 6.31 -28.10 -4.47
C ASP A 50 7.47 -27.16 -4.83
N HIS A 51 7.25 -26.21 -5.76
CA HIS A 51 8.24 -25.21 -6.17
C HIS A 51 7.93 -23.78 -5.69
N LEU A 52 6.97 -23.60 -4.78
CA LEU A 52 6.69 -22.34 -4.08
C LEU A 52 7.81 -21.88 -3.12
N LYS A 53 9.06 -22.25 -3.38
CA LYS A 53 10.18 -21.32 -3.15
C LYS A 53 10.10 -20.24 -4.23
N LEU A 54 8.98 -19.53 -4.29
CA LEU A 54 8.95 -18.23 -4.94
C LEU A 54 10.11 -17.48 -4.28
N ASN A 55 11.07 -17.00 -5.07
CA ASN A 55 11.97 -15.94 -4.63
C ASN A 55 11.11 -14.70 -4.42
N VAL A 56 10.25 -14.72 -3.40
CA VAL A 56 9.49 -13.56 -2.95
C VAL A 56 10.55 -12.52 -2.64
N ALA A 57 10.43 -11.35 -3.26
CA ALA A 57 11.29 -10.23 -2.90
C ALA A 57 11.22 -10.08 -1.38
N ASN A 58 12.35 -10.32 -0.70
CA ASN A 58 12.40 -10.29 0.75
C ASN A 58 12.33 -8.83 1.19
N TYR A 59 11.13 -8.34 1.51
CA TYR A 59 10.95 -6.96 1.94
C TYR A 59 11.39 -6.72 3.39
N ASP A 60 11.94 -7.72 4.09
CA ASP A 60 12.75 -7.49 5.29
C ASP A 60 14.15 -6.94 4.96
N ASP A 61 14.62 -7.12 3.73
CA ASP A 61 15.83 -6.47 3.21
C ASP A 61 15.54 -4.99 2.83
N PRO A 62 16.25 -4.02 3.41
CA PRO A 62 16.10 -2.60 3.07
C PRO A 62 16.38 -2.29 1.59
N ALA A 63 17.26 -3.04 0.90
CA ALA A 63 17.51 -2.85 -0.52
C ALA A 63 16.28 -3.19 -1.38
N HIS A 64 15.54 -4.27 -1.04
CA HIS A 64 14.29 -4.60 -1.72
C HIS A 64 13.19 -3.56 -1.44
N ARG A 65 13.10 -3.05 -0.20
CA ARG A 65 12.14 -1.97 0.12
C ARG A 65 12.47 -0.69 -0.64
N CYS A 66 13.72 -0.24 -0.65
CA CYS A 66 14.15 0.94 -1.41
C CYS A 66 13.88 0.75 -2.91
N ALA A 67 14.19 -0.43 -3.46
CA ALA A 67 13.88 -0.74 -4.84
C ALA A 67 12.37 -0.64 -5.14
N TYR A 68 11.52 -1.10 -4.22
CA TYR A 68 10.07 -0.99 -4.32
C TYR A 68 9.57 0.45 -4.26
N LEU A 69 10.08 1.23 -3.30
CA LEU A 69 9.75 2.65 -3.16
C LEU A 69 10.13 3.44 -4.41
N HIS A 70 11.24 3.09 -5.05
CA HIS A 70 11.64 3.68 -6.31
C HIS A 70 10.70 3.30 -7.46
N LYS A 71 10.42 2.00 -7.62
CA LYS A 71 9.86 1.47 -8.86
C LYS A 71 8.34 1.35 -8.86
N TYR A 72 7.72 1.05 -7.72
CA TYR A 72 6.35 0.56 -7.67
C TYR A 72 5.43 1.40 -6.78
N ALA A 73 5.91 1.87 -5.63
CA ALA A 73 5.07 2.58 -4.67
C ALA A 73 4.38 3.85 -5.27
N PRO A 74 5.09 4.75 -6.00
CA PRO A 74 4.47 5.92 -6.61
C PRO A 74 3.37 5.54 -7.60
N PHE A 75 3.62 4.51 -8.43
CA PHE A 75 2.65 4.04 -9.42
C PHE A 75 1.42 3.42 -8.78
N HIS A 76 1.58 2.60 -7.72
CA HIS A 76 0.44 2.02 -7.01
C HIS A 76 -0.42 3.08 -6.34
N THR A 77 0.20 4.09 -5.71
CA THR A 77 -0.52 5.23 -5.14
C THR A 77 -1.26 6.01 -6.22
N GLY A 78 -0.59 6.35 -7.32
CA GLY A 78 -1.20 7.07 -8.44
C GLY A 78 -2.35 6.28 -9.08
N MET A 79 -2.19 4.96 -9.26
CA MET A 79 -3.21 4.08 -9.82
C MET A 79 -4.46 4.03 -8.93
N VAL A 80 -4.29 3.83 -7.61
CA VAL A 80 -5.43 3.86 -6.68
C VAL A 80 -6.09 5.23 -6.67
N ALA A 81 -5.31 6.31 -6.64
CA ALA A 81 -5.84 7.66 -6.67
C ALA A 81 -6.66 7.93 -7.95
N GLU A 82 -6.16 7.52 -9.11
CA GLU A 82 -6.86 7.69 -10.38
C GLU A 82 -8.15 6.87 -10.43
N MET A 83 -8.10 5.58 -10.08
CA MET A 83 -9.28 4.72 -10.10
C MET A 83 -10.35 5.19 -9.12
N LEU A 84 -9.95 5.57 -7.89
CA LEU A 84 -10.89 6.07 -6.89
C LEU A 84 -11.45 7.44 -7.29
N HIS A 85 -10.64 8.31 -7.91
CA HIS A 85 -11.13 9.60 -8.39
C HIS A 85 -12.25 9.43 -9.43
N ARG A 86 -12.07 8.51 -10.39
CA ARG A 86 -13.13 8.16 -11.35
C ARG A 86 -14.38 7.64 -10.65
N ALA A 87 -14.24 6.72 -9.70
CA ALA A 87 -15.37 6.21 -8.92
C ALA A 87 -16.11 7.31 -8.15
N VAL A 88 -15.38 8.27 -7.57
CA VAL A 88 -15.95 9.43 -6.87
C VAL A 88 -16.70 10.36 -7.83
N LEU A 89 -16.19 10.57 -9.05
CA LEU A 89 -16.89 11.37 -10.07
C LEU A 89 -18.16 10.68 -10.56
N ASP A 90 -18.10 9.36 -10.77
CA ASP A 90 -19.24 8.57 -11.26
C ASP A 90 -20.35 8.47 -10.22
N ASN A 91 -20.00 8.32 -8.94
CA ASN A 91 -20.99 8.19 -7.86
C ASN A 91 -20.52 8.84 -6.54
N PRO A 92 -20.53 10.19 -6.44
CA PRO A 92 -20.04 10.89 -5.26
C PRO A 92 -20.93 10.64 -4.03
N LYS A 93 -22.19 10.25 -4.24
CA LYS A 93 -23.16 10.05 -3.15
C LYS A 93 -22.77 8.88 -2.27
N VAL A 94 -22.27 7.77 -2.82
CA VAL A 94 -21.85 6.59 -2.03
C VAL A 94 -20.77 6.97 -1.02
N PHE A 95 -19.74 7.70 -1.46
CA PHE A 95 -18.66 8.12 -0.58
C PHE A 95 -19.09 9.20 0.41
N ARG A 96 -19.94 10.15 -0.02
CA ARG A 96 -20.46 11.18 0.86
C ARG A 96 -21.35 10.58 1.96
N ASP A 97 -22.28 9.71 1.60
CA ASP A 97 -23.20 9.08 2.56
C ASP A 97 -22.43 8.22 3.55
N LEU A 98 -21.39 7.50 3.08
CA LEU A 98 -20.46 6.78 3.95
C LEU A 98 -19.84 7.72 4.99
N LEU A 99 -19.19 8.80 4.54
CA LEU A 99 -18.50 9.75 5.43
C LEU A 99 -19.45 10.52 6.37
N LEU A 100 -20.65 10.88 5.91
CA LEU A 100 -21.65 11.57 6.73
C LEU A 100 -22.23 10.66 7.83
N SER A 101 -22.40 9.38 7.53
CA SER A 101 -23.01 8.43 8.47
C SER A 101 -22.10 8.07 9.64
N SER A 102 -20.79 7.97 9.40
CA SER A 102 -19.79 7.51 10.37
C SER A 102 -18.92 8.64 10.95
N GLY A 103 -18.85 9.79 10.26
CA GLY A 103 -17.89 10.87 10.56
C GLY A 103 -16.42 10.47 10.40
N SER A 104 -16.15 9.23 9.97
CA SER A 104 -14.82 8.64 9.91
C SER A 104 -14.74 7.53 8.85
N LEU A 105 -13.54 7.24 8.36
CA LEU A 105 -13.29 6.18 7.40
C LEU A 105 -12.35 5.13 8.01
N SER A 106 -12.80 3.89 8.10
CA SER A 106 -11.94 2.75 8.40
C SER A 106 -11.50 2.04 7.11
N ILE A 107 -10.19 1.98 6.89
CA ILE A 107 -9.56 1.33 5.74
C ILE A 107 -8.87 0.05 6.20
N CYS A 108 -9.11 -1.06 5.53
CA CYS A 108 -8.28 -2.27 5.66
C CYS A 108 -7.55 -2.54 4.33
N SER A 109 -6.23 -2.45 4.36
CA SER A 109 -5.35 -2.68 3.22
C SER A 109 -4.75 -4.08 3.29
N LEU A 110 -5.14 -4.95 2.36
CA LEU A 110 -4.69 -6.34 2.28
C LEU A 110 -3.52 -6.47 1.29
N GLY A 111 -2.39 -7.00 1.77
CA GLY A 111 -1.14 -7.01 1.01
C GLY A 111 -0.63 -5.60 0.72
N GLY A 112 -0.83 -4.69 1.67
CA GLY A 112 -0.64 -3.25 1.48
C GLY A 112 0.81 -2.81 1.32
N GLY A 113 1.77 -3.65 1.71
CA GLY A 113 3.18 -3.31 1.78
C GLY A 113 3.41 -1.97 2.50
N PRO A 114 4.03 -0.96 1.84
CA PRO A 114 4.27 0.36 2.43
C PRO A 114 3.02 1.25 2.48
N GLY A 115 1.79 0.71 2.42
CA GLY A 115 0.54 1.49 2.53
C GLY A 115 0.26 2.44 1.36
N SER A 116 0.73 2.10 0.16
CA SER A 116 0.57 2.94 -1.05
C SER A 116 -0.88 3.18 -1.45
N ASP A 117 -1.75 2.18 -1.28
CA ASP A 117 -3.19 2.30 -1.46
C ASP A 117 -3.81 3.27 -0.47
N VAL A 118 -3.46 3.15 0.82
CA VAL A 118 -3.99 4.02 1.88
C VAL A 118 -3.70 5.48 1.55
N ILE A 119 -2.46 5.80 1.18
CA ILE A 119 -2.07 7.16 0.76
C ILE A 119 -2.87 7.61 -0.48
N GLY A 120 -3.05 6.72 -1.46
CA GLY A 120 -3.85 6.99 -2.66
C GLY A 120 -5.30 7.32 -2.34
N VAL A 121 -5.95 6.49 -1.52
CA VAL A 121 -7.32 6.68 -1.03
C VAL A 121 -7.45 8.03 -0.32
N MET A 122 -6.59 8.27 0.67
CA MET A 122 -6.62 9.50 1.46
C MET A 122 -6.49 10.74 0.58
N SER A 123 -5.60 10.70 -0.41
CA SER A 123 -5.38 11.84 -1.29
C SER A 123 -6.63 12.25 -2.09
N VAL A 124 -7.43 11.27 -2.53
CA VAL A 124 -8.64 11.53 -3.31
C VAL A 124 -9.79 11.93 -2.41
N LEU A 125 -10.08 11.15 -1.38
CA LEU A 125 -11.27 11.39 -0.57
C LEU A 125 -11.15 12.69 0.22
N ASN A 126 -9.97 13.01 0.77
CA ASN A 126 -9.78 14.30 1.44
C ASN A 126 -9.87 15.48 0.45
N SER A 127 -9.32 15.35 -0.76
CA SER A 127 -9.45 16.42 -1.76
C SER A 127 -10.88 16.60 -2.28
N SER A 128 -11.73 15.57 -2.17
CA SER A 128 -13.11 15.58 -2.67
C SER A 128 -14.12 15.99 -1.59
N PHE A 129 -13.87 15.66 -0.33
CA PHE A 129 -14.84 15.80 0.76
C PHE A 129 -14.31 16.59 1.97
N GLY A 130 -13.10 17.13 1.91
CA GLY A 130 -12.47 17.85 3.03
C GLY A 130 -11.82 16.91 4.05
N PHE A 131 -11.45 17.44 5.21
CA PHE A 131 -10.80 16.65 6.26
C PHE A 131 -11.82 15.88 7.11
N PHE A 132 -11.53 14.61 7.34
CA PHE A 132 -12.29 13.72 8.22
C PHE A 132 -11.35 12.73 8.87
N GLN A 133 -11.82 12.03 9.90
CA GLN A 133 -11.00 11.05 10.60
C GLN A 133 -10.83 9.79 9.75
N VAL A 134 -9.60 9.31 9.64
CA VAL A 134 -9.25 8.09 8.93
C VAL A 134 -8.48 7.17 9.88
N SER A 135 -8.87 5.91 9.92
CA SER A 135 -8.14 4.83 10.57
C SER A 135 -7.76 3.81 9.50
N ALA A 136 -6.47 3.47 9.39
CA ALA A 136 -6.01 2.49 8.43
C ALA A 136 -5.37 1.29 9.13
N THR A 137 -5.79 0.08 8.77
CA THR A 137 -5.08 -1.15 9.14
C THR A 137 -4.43 -1.75 7.91
N ILE A 138 -3.11 -1.83 7.91
CA ILE A 138 -2.34 -2.51 6.86
C ILE A 138 -2.08 -3.94 7.31
N VAL A 139 -2.44 -4.90 6.47
CA VAL A 139 -2.23 -6.32 6.69
C VAL A 139 -1.27 -6.85 5.64
N ASP A 140 -0.08 -7.27 6.03
CA ASP A 140 0.94 -7.78 5.10
C ASP A 140 1.89 -8.73 5.82
N CYS A 141 2.47 -9.68 5.08
CA CYS A 141 3.30 -10.75 5.63
C CYS A 141 4.73 -10.30 5.95
N MET A 142 5.16 -9.14 5.47
CA MET A 142 6.54 -8.65 5.62
C MET A 142 6.62 -7.55 6.69
N PRO A 143 6.99 -7.85 7.95
CA PRO A 143 6.83 -6.95 9.07
C PRO A 143 7.57 -5.61 8.91
N ASN A 144 8.68 -5.58 8.17
CA ASN A 144 9.46 -4.37 8.00
C ASN A 144 8.78 -3.27 7.15
N TRP A 145 7.65 -3.58 6.50
CA TRP A 145 6.82 -2.54 5.90
C TRP A 145 6.23 -1.58 6.91
N ARG A 146 6.02 -2.02 8.17
CA ARG A 146 5.55 -1.17 9.26
C ARG A 146 6.45 0.06 9.42
N GLN A 147 7.76 -0.15 9.43
CA GLN A 147 8.75 0.91 9.59
C GLN A 147 8.75 1.84 8.38
N THR A 148 8.71 1.29 7.17
CA THR A 148 8.64 2.11 5.95
C THR A 148 7.36 2.95 5.89
N PHE A 149 6.21 2.39 6.26
CA PHE A 149 4.97 3.15 6.33
C PHE A 149 5.03 4.23 7.41
N ALA A 150 5.61 3.93 8.57
CA ALA A 150 5.85 4.94 9.61
C ALA A 150 6.70 6.12 9.08
N SER A 151 7.79 5.84 8.35
CA SER A 151 8.61 6.88 7.72
C SER A 151 7.83 7.71 6.70
N LEU A 152 6.97 7.09 5.89
CA LEU A 152 6.10 7.80 4.94
C LEU A 152 5.12 8.74 5.64
N ILE A 153 4.49 8.28 6.72
CA ILE A 153 3.58 9.11 7.50
C ILE A 153 4.33 10.24 8.22
N GLN A 154 5.52 9.98 8.75
CA GLN A 154 6.36 11.00 9.35
C GLN A 154 6.77 12.07 8.33
N GLU A 155 7.24 11.67 7.15
CA GLU A 155 7.61 12.59 6.08
C GLU A 155 6.41 13.42 5.62
N LEU A 156 5.22 12.82 5.47
CA LEU A 156 3.99 13.57 5.16
C LEU A 156 3.62 14.58 6.25
N ARG A 157 3.78 14.24 7.53
CA ARG A 157 3.41 15.11 8.67
C ARG A 157 4.32 16.32 8.81
N TYR A 158 5.62 16.13 8.65
CA TYR A 158 6.62 17.16 8.96
C TYR A 158 7.23 17.80 7.71
N GLY A 159 7.05 17.20 6.54
CA GLY A 159 7.49 17.75 5.27
C GLY A 159 6.47 18.69 4.62
N ALA A 160 6.86 19.28 3.49
CA ALA A 160 6.03 20.21 2.73
C ALA A 160 5.19 19.48 1.66
N TYR A 161 4.06 18.88 2.09
CA TYR A 161 3.14 18.09 1.25
C TYR A 161 1.73 18.70 1.11
N GLY A 162 1.55 19.96 1.54
CA GLY A 162 0.28 20.68 1.42
C GLY A 162 -0.87 19.97 2.14
N THR A 163 -2.04 19.89 1.50
CA THR A 163 -3.23 19.25 2.06
C THR A 163 -2.99 17.78 2.43
N LEU A 164 -2.19 17.04 1.66
CA LEU A 164 -1.92 15.63 1.95
C LEU A 164 -1.20 15.45 3.29
N GLY A 165 -0.28 16.36 3.63
CA GLY A 165 0.39 16.37 4.93
C GLY A 165 -0.56 16.71 6.08
N GLN A 166 -1.51 17.63 5.86
CA GLN A 166 -2.52 17.98 6.87
C GLN A 166 -3.46 16.81 7.17
N CYS A 167 -3.82 16.01 6.15
CA CYS A 167 -4.68 14.84 6.28
C CYS A 167 -4.09 13.72 7.15
N VAL A 168 -2.76 13.66 7.33
CA VAL A 168 -2.09 12.58 8.08
C VAL A 168 -1.69 12.97 9.50
N THR A 169 -2.06 14.17 9.96
CA THR A 169 -1.81 14.60 11.35
C THR A 169 -2.53 13.71 12.36
N ASP A 170 -2.09 13.70 13.61
CA ASP A 170 -2.68 12.85 14.66
C ASP A 170 -4.18 13.13 14.91
N GLN A 171 -4.66 14.32 14.52
CA GLN A 171 -6.08 14.67 14.59
C GLN A 171 -6.94 13.89 13.59
N TYR A 172 -6.42 13.67 12.38
CA TYR A 172 -7.18 13.15 11.24
C TYR A 172 -6.78 11.73 10.85
N PHE A 173 -5.61 11.25 11.26
CA PHE A 173 -5.13 9.95 10.82
C PHE A 173 -4.48 9.14 11.93
N SER A 174 -4.98 7.92 12.06
CA SER A 174 -4.38 6.86 12.86
C SER A 174 -4.16 5.64 11.98
N TRP A 175 -3.18 4.81 12.35
CA TRP A 175 -2.93 3.59 11.63
C TRP A 175 -2.41 2.47 12.53
N ASN A 176 -2.60 1.25 12.05
CA ASN A 176 -2.08 0.04 12.64
C ASN A 176 -1.50 -0.87 11.54
N TYR A 177 -0.59 -1.76 11.93
CA TYR A 177 -0.02 -2.75 11.05
C TYR A 177 -0.14 -4.13 11.67
N LEU A 178 -0.70 -5.07 10.92
CA LEU A 178 -0.85 -6.47 11.30
C LEU A 178 0.01 -7.34 10.39
N GLY A 179 1.00 -8.00 10.99
CA GLY A 179 1.81 -9.01 10.30
C GLY A 179 1.00 -10.27 10.07
N CYS A 180 0.62 -10.58 8.82
CA CYS A 180 -0.16 -11.77 8.52
C CYS A 180 0.12 -12.31 7.12
N ASN A 181 0.30 -13.63 7.01
CA ASN A 181 0.30 -14.31 5.72
C ASN A 181 -1.16 -14.59 5.30
N LEU A 182 -1.69 -13.76 4.38
CA LEU A 182 -3.05 -13.87 3.86
C LEU A 182 -3.33 -15.15 3.04
N LEU A 183 -2.29 -15.94 2.71
CA LEU A 183 -2.47 -17.27 2.10
C LEU A 183 -2.69 -18.38 3.15
N GLY A 184 -2.43 -18.09 4.43
CA GLY A 184 -2.68 -18.98 5.55
C GLY A 184 -3.96 -18.64 6.30
N THR A 185 -4.11 -19.21 7.50
CA THR A 185 -5.23 -18.89 8.39
C THR A 185 -5.09 -17.46 8.91
N MET A 186 -6.14 -16.64 8.71
CA MET A 186 -6.20 -15.27 9.23
C MET A 186 -6.44 -15.27 10.73
N SER A 187 -5.71 -14.42 11.46
CA SER A 187 -5.89 -14.24 12.90
C SER A 187 -7.22 -13.54 13.22
N GLU A 188 -7.64 -13.59 14.49
CA GLU A 188 -8.84 -12.89 14.94
C GLU A 188 -8.72 -11.36 14.73
N GLU A 189 -7.55 -10.78 14.95
CA GLU A 189 -7.29 -9.36 14.73
C GLU A 189 -7.44 -8.97 13.26
N VAL A 190 -6.98 -9.83 12.34
CA VAL A 190 -7.14 -9.61 10.90
C VAL A 190 -8.62 -9.71 10.51
N ASN A 191 -9.33 -10.73 10.98
CA ASN A 191 -10.78 -10.87 10.74
C ASN A 191 -11.56 -9.66 11.30
N LYS A 192 -11.17 -9.14 12.46
CA LYS A 192 -11.74 -7.94 13.06
C LYS A 192 -11.41 -6.67 12.26
N ALA A 193 -10.20 -6.55 11.74
CA ALA A 193 -9.81 -5.42 10.89
C ALA A 193 -10.60 -5.41 9.57
N ILE A 194 -10.79 -6.58 8.95
CA ILE A 194 -11.58 -6.74 7.72
C ILE A 194 -13.06 -6.40 7.98
N SER A 195 -13.66 -6.99 9.02
CA SER A 195 -15.09 -6.82 9.31
C SER A 195 -15.47 -5.43 9.83
N SER A 196 -14.52 -4.68 10.41
CA SER A 196 -14.75 -3.30 10.89
C SER A 196 -14.41 -2.23 9.85
N ALA A 197 -13.84 -2.60 8.70
CA ALA A 197 -13.49 -1.67 7.63
C ALA A 197 -14.73 -1.25 6.84
N ASN A 198 -14.80 0.05 6.51
CA ASN A 198 -15.77 0.57 5.55
C ASN A 198 -15.24 0.58 4.12
N LEU A 199 -13.91 0.56 3.97
CA LEU A 199 -13.24 0.43 2.69
C LEU A 199 -12.14 -0.64 2.79
N LEU A 200 -12.21 -1.62 1.90
CA LEU A 200 -11.17 -2.63 1.76
C LEU A 200 -10.39 -2.39 0.47
N THR A 201 -9.07 -2.35 0.57
CA THR A 201 -8.18 -2.16 -0.57
C THR A 201 -7.26 -3.37 -0.76
N MET A 202 -7.04 -3.74 -2.01
CA MET A 202 -6.19 -4.85 -2.38
C MET A 202 -5.64 -4.62 -3.80
N ILE A 203 -4.44 -4.04 -3.89
CA ILE A 203 -3.84 -3.68 -5.20
C ILE A 203 -3.22 -4.90 -5.89
N LYS A 204 -2.64 -5.82 -5.11
CA LYS A 204 -1.84 -6.94 -5.62
C LYS A 204 -2.50 -8.28 -5.35
N PHE A 205 -3.47 -8.62 -6.18
CA PHE A 205 -4.02 -9.98 -6.20
C PHE A 205 -3.26 -10.91 -7.18
N VAL A 206 -2.31 -10.37 -7.95
CA VAL A 206 -1.83 -11.00 -9.19
C VAL A 206 -0.34 -11.37 -9.15
N SER A 207 0.10 -12.06 -8.08
CA SER A 207 1.18 -13.06 -8.22
C SER A 207 0.67 -14.50 -8.04
N ALA A 208 -0.64 -14.67 -7.80
CA ALA A 208 -1.35 -15.95 -7.79
C ALA A 208 -2.32 -16.12 -8.99
N SER A 209 -2.48 -15.12 -9.87
CA SER A 209 -3.39 -15.22 -11.04
C SER A 209 -2.76 -15.85 -12.28
N ALA A 210 -1.58 -16.45 -12.14
CA ALA A 210 -1.36 -17.73 -12.79
C ALA A 210 -1.63 -18.76 -11.70
N CYS A 211 -2.87 -19.20 -11.55
CA CYS A 211 -3.20 -20.46 -10.93
C CYS A 211 -4.08 -21.16 -11.96
N LYS A 212 -3.93 -22.48 -12.10
CA LYS A 212 -4.60 -23.27 -13.15
C LYS A 212 -6.14 -23.09 -13.14
N ASP A 213 -6.69 -22.62 -12.02
CA ASP A 213 -8.10 -22.50 -11.73
C ASP A 213 -8.66 -21.06 -11.78
N THR A 214 -7.95 -20.08 -12.34
CA THR A 214 -8.53 -18.74 -12.60
C THR A 214 -9.90 -18.80 -13.31
N PRO A 215 -10.17 -19.73 -14.25
CA PRO A 215 -11.51 -19.90 -14.82
C PRO A 215 -12.59 -20.44 -13.86
N ALA A 216 -12.21 -21.12 -12.77
CA ALA A 216 -13.14 -21.66 -11.78
C ALA A 216 -13.53 -20.65 -10.70
N MET A 217 -12.71 -19.61 -10.47
CA MET A 217 -12.96 -18.54 -9.51
C MET A 217 -13.86 -17.42 -10.03
N ILE A 218 -14.16 -17.39 -11.34
CA ILE A 218 -15.04 -16.42 -12.01
C ILE A 218 -16.40 -17.08 -12.31
N LYS A 219 -16.95 -17.82 -11.34
CA LYS A 219 -18.31 -18.34 -11.39
C LYS A 219 -19.15 -17.77 -10.27
#